data_AF-A0A925X9Y2-F1
#
_entry.id   AF-A0A925X9Y2-F1
#
_cell.length_a   1.000
_cell.length_b   1.000
_cell.length_c   1.000
_cell.angle_alpha   90.00
_cell.angle_beta   90.00
_cell.angle_gamma   90.00
#
_symmetry.space_group_name_H-M   'P 1'
#
loop_
_entity.id
_entity.type
_entity.pdbx_description
1 polymer ?
#
loop_
_entity_poly.entity_id
_entity_poly.type
_entity_poly.pdbx_seq_one_letter_code
_entity_poly.pdbx_strand_id
1 'polypeptide(L)'
;MKIQLKTLAAIVFGTVLMTVVGCQSKTERAADEVKDEQKDVAEAQKDVAEEKTELNEAKNELARSWSEERDELRKELNEDVAQIDSRINTWETDMKNANAETKENYRKAIADLREERNQVNLRLKRADTATEANWNEMKKDIRDGADRANAKLKRAGQDIKNYFNN
;
A
#
# COMPACT_ATOMS: atom_id res chain seq x y z
N MET A 1 15.63 -18.11 13.65
CA MET A 1 15.02 -19.27 13.00
C MET A 1 15.26 -19.12 11.50
N LYS A 2 16.23 -19.86 10.92
CA LYS A 2 16.68 -19.72 9.53
C LYS A 2 16.16 -20.91 8.74
N ILE A 3 15.22 -20.71 7.82
CA ILE A 3 14.68 -21.77 6.96
C ILE A 3 15.48 -21.74 5.65
N GLN A 4 16.38 -22.71 5.51
CA GLN A 4 17.15 -22.99 4.30
C GLN A 4 16.27 -23.83 3.37
N LEU A 5 15.70 -23.22 2.33
CA LEU A 5 14.96 -23.95 1.29
C LEU A 5 15.95 -24.41 0.21
N LYS A 6 16.56 -25.57 0.45
CA LYS A 6 17.30 -26.33 -0.56
C LYS A 6 16.35 -27.35 -1.16
N THR A 7 15.90 -27.14 -2.39
CA THR A 7 15.27 -28.20 -3.17
C THR A 7 15.86 -28.23 -4.57
N LEU A 8 16.85 -29.11 -4.74
CA LEU A 8 17.25 -29.68 -6.02
C LEU A 8 16.06 -30.46 -6.59
N ALA A 9 15.70 -30.19 -7.84
CA ALA A 9 15.04 -31.15 -8.71
C ALA A 9 15.79 -31.18 -10.04
N ALA A 10 16.87 -31.95 -10.06
CA ALA A 10 17.54 -32.37 -11.28
C ALA A 10 16.67 -33.46 -11.93
N ILE A 11 15.92 -33.10 -12.97
CA ILE A 11 15.28 -34.09 -13.85
C ILE A 11 16.24 -34.36 -15.00
N VAL A 12 16.88 -35.52 -14.89
CA VAL A 12 17.67 -36.21 -15.89
C VAL A 12 16.78 -36.48 -17.10
N PHE A 13 16.94 -35.70 -18.17
CA PHE A 13 16.35 -36.05 -19.46
C PHE A 13 17.34 -36.96 -20.20
N GLY A 14 16.94 -38.23 -20.28
CA GLY A 14 17.75 -39.33 -20.77
C GLY A 14 18.21 -39.15 -22.22
N THR A 15 19.47 -39.51 -22.41
CA THR A 15 20.14 -39.80 -23.67
C THR A 15 19.33 -40.80 -24.51
N VAL A 16 18.68 -40.30 -25.57
CA VAL A 16 18.09 -41.13 -26.63
C VAL A 16 19.22 -41.56 -27.57
N LEU A 17 19.59 -42.83 -27.45
CA LEU A 17 20.53 -43.53 -28.32
C LEU A 17 19.94 -43.69 -29.72
N MET A 18 20.69 -43.23 -30.72
CA MET A 18 20.48 -43.52 -32.14
C MET A 18 20.57 -45.03 -32.40
N THR A 19 19.51 -45.60 -32.96
CA THR A 19 19.61 -46.80 -33.80
C THR A 19 18.93 -46.49 -35.13
N VAL A 20 19.75 -46.17 -36.13
CA VAL A 20 19.32 -45.96 -37.51
C VAL A 20 19.77 -47.18 -38.31
N VAL A 21 18.84 -48.08 -38.68
CA VAL A 21 18.92 -48.84 -39.94
C VAL A 21 17.49 -49.19 -40.42
N GLY A 22 17.05 -48.55 -41.51
CA GLY A 22 16.17 -49.18 -42.50
C GLY A 22 14.68 -48.79 -42.53
N CYS A 23 14.33 -47.62 -43.11
CA CYS A 23 13.23 -47.48 -44.11
C CYS A 23 13.14 -46.04 -44.66
N GLN A 24 13.48 -45.85 -45.94
CA GLN A 24 13.76 -44.57 -46.59
C GLN A 24 12.52 -43.85 -47.17
N SER A 25 11.31 -44.06 -46.64
CA SER A 25 10.07 -43.42 -47.14
C SER A 25 9.06 -43.00 -46.06
N LYS A 26 9.36 -43.21 -44.78
CA LYS A 26 8.56 -42.74 -43.63
C LYS A 26 9.17 -41.52 -42.93
N THR A 27 10.38 -41.12 -43.30
CA THR A 27 11.15 -40.06 -42.64
C THR A 27 10.72 -38.65 -43.04
N GLU A 28 10.18 -38.45 -44.26
CA GLU A 28 9.65 -37.13 -44.67
C GLU A 28 8.37 -36.76 -43.91
N ARG A 29 7.45 -37.71 -43.70
CA ARG A 29 6.22 -37.46 -42.91
C ARG A 29 6.51 -37.17 -41.44
N ALA A 30 7.44 -37.90 -40.82
CA ALA A 30 7.82 -37.65 -39.43
C ALA A 30 8.63 -36.35 -39.25
N ALA A 31 9.38 -35.93 -40.27
CA ALA A 31 10.09 -34.65 -40.24
C ALA A 31 9.14 -33.44 -40.38
N ASP A 32 8.10 -33.54 -41.22
CA ASP A 32 7.06 -32.50 -41.33
C ASP A 32 6.19 -32.43 -40.07
N GLU A 33 5.77 -33.56 -39.48
CA GLU A 33 5.01 -33.58 -38.21
C GLU A 33 5.81 -32.97 -37.05
N VAL A 34 7.10 -33.31 -36.91
CA VAL A 34 7.97 -32.72 -35.88
C VAL A 34 8.20 -31.22 -36.10
N LYS A 35 8.19 -30.76 -37.36
CA LYS A 35 8.39 -29.35 -37.69
C LYS A 35 7.14 -28.51 -37.41
N ASP A 36 5.96 -29.07 -37.65
CA ASP A 36 4.67 -28.46 -37.28
C ASP A 36 4.49 -28.43 -35.76
N GLU A 37 4.80 -29.52 -35.04
CA GLU A 37 4.77 -29.53 -33.57
C GLU A 37 5.78 -28.55 -32.94
N GLN A 38 6.98 -28.40 -33.52
CA GLN A 38 7.95 -27.39 -33.07
C GLN A 38 7.46 -25.95 -33.30
N LYS A 39 6.69 -25.73 -34.37
CA LYS A 39 6.10 -24.43 -34.67
C LYS A 39 4.99 -24.10 -33.66
N ASP A 40 4.13 -25.06 -33.34
CA ASP A 40 3.07 -24.89 -32.34
C ASP A 40 3.65 -24.62 -30.93
N VAL A 41 4.74 -25.30 -30.56
CA VAL A 41 5.45 -25.03 -29.30
C VAL A 41 6.10 -23.64 -29.30
N ALA A 42 6.67 -23.20 -30.42
CA ALA A 42 7.27 -21.87 -30.53
C ALA A 42 6.22 -20.76 -30.48
N GLU A 43 5.05 -20.95 -31.10
CA GLU A 43 3.90 -20.03 -31.01
C GLU A 43 3.36 -20.00 -29.57
N ALA A 44 3.13 -21.15 -28.93
CA ALA A 44 2.71 -21.19 -27.53
C ALA A 44 3.73 -20.56 -26.56
N GLN A 45 5.04 -20.71 -26.81
CA GLN A 45 6.08 -20.03 -26.02
C GLN A 45 6.06 -18.52 -26.22
N LYS A 46 5.75 -18.06 -27.44
CA LYS A 46 5.61 -16.64 -27.76
C LYS A 46 4.39 -16.05 -27.05
N ASP A 47 3.24 -16.72 -27.10
CA ASP A 47 2.01 -16.29 -26.43
C ASP A 47 2.23 -16.20 -24.91
N VAL A 48 2.88 -17.20 -24.30
CA VAL A 48 3.24 -17.17 -22.88
C VAL A 48 4.22 -16.04 -22.55
N ALA A 49 5.13 -15.69 -23.47
CA ALA A 49 6.07 -14.58 -23.27
C ALA A 49 5.37 -13.21 -23.38
N GLU A 50 4.40 -13.07 -24.29
CA GLU A 50 3.57 -11.89 -24.44
C GLU A 50 2.67 -11.71 -23.20
N GLU A 51 1.95 -12.74 -22.77
CA GLU A 51 1.13 -12.71 -21.54
C GLU A 51 1.95 -12.37 -20.28
N LYS A 52 3.18 -12.91 -20.17
CA LYS A 52 4.09 -12.54 -19.07
C LYS A 52 4.49 -11.08 -19.12
N THR A 53 4.67 -10.53 -20.32
CA THR A 53 5.02 -9.12 -20.50
C THR A 53 3.86 -8.23 -20.08
N GLU A 54 2.65 -8.50 -20.58
CA GLU A 54 1.44 -7.77 -20.19
C GLU A 54 1.17 -7.87 -18.68
N LEU A 55 1.30 -9.06 -18.08
CA LEU A 55 1.15 -9.24 -16.64
C LEU A 55 2.18 -8.43 -15.84
N ASN A 56 3.42 -8.33 -16.33
CA ASN A 56 4.45 -7.52 -15.68
C ASN A 56 4.17 -6.03 -15.82
N GLU A 57 3.67 -5.57 -16.97
CA GLU A 57 3.26 -4.18 -17.17
C GLU A 57 2.10 -3.80 -16.25
N ALA A 58 1.05 -4.63 -16.19
CA ALA A 58 -0.08 -4.43 -15.28
C ALA A 58 0.35 -4.40 -13.80
N LYS A 59 1.27 -5.29 -13.40
CA LYS A 59 1.85 -5.27 -12.04
C LYS A 59 2.64 -3.99 -11.75
N ASN A 60 3.38 -3.49 -12.73
CA ASN A 60 4.16 -2.25 -12.57
C ASN A 60 3.25 -1.02 -12.49
N GLU A 61 2.18 -0.98 -13.28
CA GLU A 61 1.17 0.10 -13.23
C GLU A 61 0.42 0.10 -11.90
N LEU A 62 -0.01 -1.08 -11.44
CA LEU A 62 -0.62 -1.27 -10.12
C LEU A 62 0.33 -0.83 -8.99
N ALA A 63 1.61 -1.20 -9.06
CA ALA A 63 2.61 -0.79 -8.08
C ALA A 63 2.85 0.73 -8.06
N ARG A 64 2.78 1.40 -9.23
CA ARG A 64 2.90 2.87 -9.31
C ARG A 64 1.69 3.56 -8.68
N SER A 65 0.49 3.23 -9.13
CA SER A 65 -0.75 3.83 -8.59
C SER A 65 -0.86 3.65 -7.08
N TRP A 66 -0.49 2.47 -6.59
CA TRP A 66 -0.38 2.17 -5.16
C TRP A 66 0.57 3.11 -4.42
N SER A 67 1.77 3.34 -4.97
CA SER A 67 2.78 4.22 -4.38
C SER A 67 2.31 5.67 -4.36
N GLU A 68 1.69 6.13 -5.44
CA GLU A 68 1.16 7.50 -5.57
C GLU A 68 0.06 7.78 -4.55
N GLU A 69 -0.93 6.88 -4.42
CA GLU A 69 -1.98 7.01 -3.40
C GLU A 69 -1.43 7.05 -1.97
N ARG A 70 -0.36 6.27 -1.70
CA ARG A 70 0.30 6.27 -0.39
C ARG A 70 1.00 7.58 -0.08
N ASP A 71 1.70 8.14 -1.06
CA ASP A 71 2.41 9.40 -0.89
C ASP A 71 1.45 10.58 -0.74
N GLU A 72 0.33 10.57 -1.47
CA GLU A 72 -0.76 11.54 -1.30
C GLU A 72 -1.36 11.46 0.11
N LEU A 73 -1.72 10.25 0.56
CA LEU A 73 -2.25 10.05 1.91
C LEU A 73 -1.26 10.48 3.00
N ARG A 74 0.04 10.22 2.81
CA ARG A 74 1.10 10.68 3.73
C ARG A 74 1.13 12.21 3.78
N LYS A 75 1.01 12.87 2.64
CA LYS A 75 0.98 14.33 2.56
C LYS A 75 -0.22 14.90 3.31
N GLU A 76 -1.43 14.38 3.05
CA GLU A 76 -2.66 14.78 3.75
C GLU A 76 -2.53 14.62 5.28
N LEU A 77 -2.05 13.46 5.75
CA LEU A 77 -1.89 13.21 7.18
C LEU A 77 -0.85 14.13 7.84
N ASN A 78 0.23 14.48 7.13
CA ASN A 78 1.22 15.44 7.63
C ASN A 78 0.63 16.86 7.71
N GLU A 79 -0.21 17.25 6.76
CA GLU A 79 -0.92 18.52 6.80
C GLU A 79 -1.89 18.57 7.99
N ASP A 80 -2.61 17.48 8.28
CA ASP A 80 -3.47 17.37 9.47
C ASP A 80 -2.68 17.49 10.77
N VAL A 81 -1.54 16.80 10.89
CA VAL A 81 -0.65 16.92 12.07
C VAL A 81 -0.17 18.36 12.25
N ALA A 82 0.22 19.03 11.16
CA ALA A 82 0.67 20.43 11.22
C ALA A 82 -0.46 21.38 11.65
N GLN A 83 -1.70 21.14 11.20
CA GLN A 83 -2.87 21.90 11.64
C GLN A 83 -3.17 21.70 13.13
N ILE A 84 -3.09 20.46 13.63
CA ILE A 84 -3.25 20.16 15.05
C ILE A 84 -2.16 20.85 15.89
N ASP A 85 -0.90 20.74 15.48
CA ASP A 85 0.24 21.36 16.18
C ASP A 85 0.09 22.90 16.20
N SER A 86 -0.33 23.50 15.09
CA SER A 86 -0.64 24.94 15.00
C SER A 86 -1.74 25.34 16.00
N ARG A 87 -2.85 24.58 16.05
CA ARG A 87 -3.97 24.87 16.96
C ARG A 87 -3.56 24.74 18.43
N ILE A 88 -2.79 23.71 18.78
CA ILE A 88 -2.24 23.53 20.13
C ILE A 88 -1.43 24.77 20.52
N ASN A 89 -0.52 25.23 19.65
CA ASN A 89 0.31 26.40 19.93
C ASN A 89 -0.50 27.69 20.13
N THR A 90 -1.54 27.91 19.32
CA THR A 90 -2.49 29.03 19.49
C THR A 90 -3.17 28.95 20.86
N TRP A 91 -3.74 27.79 21.21
CA TRP A 91 -4.45 27.62 22.47
C TRP A 91 -3.54 27.68 23.69
N GLU A 92 -2.31 27.19 23.62
CA GLU A 92 -1.32 27.37 24.69
C GLU A 92 -0.96 28.84 24.91
N THR A 93 -0.96 29.64 23.84
CA THR A 93 -0.73 31.09 23.91
C THR A 93 -1.94 31.79 24.54
N ASP A 94 -3.14 31.53 24.04
CA ASP A 94 -4.39 32.15 24.53
C ASP A 94 -4.66 31.78 26.00
N MET A 95 -4.34 30.54 26.38
CA MET A 95 -4.47 30.03 27.75
C MET A 95 -3.67 30.86 28.76
N LYS A 96 -2.55 31.50 28.40
CA LYS A 96 -1.72 32.29 29.34
C LYS A 96 -2.51 33.45 29.97
N ASN A 97 -3.34 34.09 29.16
CA ASN A 97 -4.13 35.27 29.53
C ASN A 97 -5.53 34.93 30.04
N ALA A 98 -5.92 33.65 29.99
CA ALA A 98 -7.23 33.19 30.41
C ALA A 98 -7.38 33.11 31.94
N ASN A 99 -8.63 33.17 32.42
CA ASN A 99 -8.99 32.95 33.82
C ASN A 99 -8.81 31.46 34.21
N ALA A 100 -8.97 31.13 35.49
CA ALA A 100 -8.72 29.77 36.00
C ALA A 100 -9.62 28.69 35.37
N GLU A 101 -10.91 28.98 35.16
CA GLU A 101 -11.86 28.04 34.55
C GLU A 101 -11.54 27.83 33.07
N THR A 102 -11.36 28.90 32.31
CA THR A 102 -11.00 28.83 30.89
C THR A 102 -9.66 28.14 30.67
N LYS A 103 -8.68 28.33 31.57
CA LYS A 103 -7.41 27.59 31.56
C LYS A 103 -7.62 26.08 31.63
N GLU A 104 -8.55 25.63 32.47
CA GLU A 104 -8.85 24.20 32.59
C GLU A 104 -9.46 23.62 31.31
N ASN A 105 -10.35 24.37 30.66
CA ASN A 105 -10.92 23.96 29.38
C ASN A 105 -9.86 23.90 28.27
N TYR A 106 -8.94 24.89 28.21
CA TYR A 106 -7.80 24.83 27.31
C TYR A 106 -6.93 23.61 27.54
N ARG A 107 -6.60 23.28 28.81
CA ARG A 107 -5.78 22.09 29.13
C ARG A 107 -6.42 20.80 28.62
N LYS A 108 -7.72 20.61 28.85
CA LYS A 108 -8.46 19.44 28.35
C LYS A 108 -8.44 19.37 26.84
N ALA A 109 -8.76 20.48 26.17
CA ALA A 109 -8.78 20.57 24.72
C ALA A 109 -7.40 20.29 24.10
N ILE A 110 -6.32 20.85 24.67
CA ILE A 110 -4.95 20.60 24.24
C ILE A 110 -4.56 19.12 24.45
N ALA A 111 -4.96 18.52 25.58
CA ALA A 111 -4.69 17.11 25.85
C ALA A 111 -5.39 16.20 24.83
N ASP A 112 -6.66 16.45 24.52
CA ASP A 112 -7.42 15.72 23.51
C ASP A 112 -6.77 15.85 22.13
N LEU A 113 -6.30 17.04 21.75
CA LEU A 113 -5.60 17.25 20.48
C LEU A 113 -4.26 16.52 20.41
N ARG A 114 -3.49 16.51 21.50
CA ARG A 114 -2.24 15.74 21.57
C ARG A 114 -2.49 14.26 21.38
N GLU A 115 -3.57 13.74 21.95
CA GLU A 115 -3.96 12.35 21.75
C GLU A 115 -4.35 12.08 20.28
N GLU A 116 -5.19 12.93 19.67
CA GLU A 116 -5.53 12.77 18.25
C GLU A 116 -4.31 12.88 17.34
N ARG A 117 -3.40 13.82 17.60
CA ARG A 117 -2.12 13.92 16.90
C ARG A 117 -1.30 12.63 17.00
N ASN A 118 -1.26 11.99 18.17
CA ASN A 118 -0.60 10.70 18.34
C ASN A 118 -1.30 9.61 17.52
N GLN A 119 -2.63 9.57 17.52
CA GLN A 119 -3.40 8.62 16.73
C GLN A 119 -3.18 8.80 15.22
N VAL A 120 -3.11 10.04 14.72
CA VAL A 120 -2.76 10.33 13.32
C VAL A 120 -1.34 9.84 12.99
N ASN A 121 -0.36 10.10 13.87
CA ASN A 121 1.00 9.59 13.70
C ASN A 121 1.08 8.05 13.68
N LEU A 122 0.26 7.37 14.49
CA LEU A 122 0.16 5.91 14.46
C LEU A 122 -0.46 5.42 13.14
N ARG A 123 -1.50 6.09 12.65
CA ARG A 123 -2.11 5.80 11.35
C ARG A 123 -1.13 6.01 10.20
N LEU A 124 -0.34 7.08 10.24
CA LEU A 124 0.71 7.34 9.27
C LEU A 124 1.73 6.18 9.21
N LYS A 125 2.20 5.72 10.38
CA LYS A 125 3.10 4.54 10.45
C LYS A 125 2.44 3.25 9.95
N ARG A 126 1.12 3.10 10.13
CA ARG A 126 0.38 1.95 9.59
C ARG A 126 0.18 2.02 8.09
N ALA A 127 0.01 3.22 7.53
CA ALA A 127 0.00 3.43 6.09
C ALA A 127 1.35 3.02 5.46
N ASP A 128 2.45 3.15 6.20
CA ASP A 128 3.77 2.71 5.72
C ASP A 128 3.90 1.20 5.54
N THR A 129 3.14 0.43 6.31
CA THR A 129 3.15 -1.04 6.32
C THR A 129 1.91 -1.66 5.69
N ALA A 130 1.01 -0.85 5.14
CA ALA A 130 -0.18 -1.31 4.45
C ALA A 130 0.18 -2.10 3.18
N THR A 131 -0.59 -3.14 2.93
CA THR A 131 -0.54 -3.98 1.73
C THR A 131 -1.74 -3.67 0.85
N GLU A 132 -1.66 -4.04 -0.42
CA GLU A 132 -2.78 -3.88 -1.35
C GLU A 132 -4.10 -4.43 -0.80
N ALA A 133 -4.05 -5.60 -0.17
CA ALA A 133 -5.22 -6.28 0.39
C ALA A 133 -5.93 -5.52 1.52
N ASN A 134 -5.22 -4.68 2.29
CA ASN A 134 -5.78 -3.96 3.45
C ASN A 134 -5.86 -2.43 3.25
N TRP A 135 -5.60 -1.95 2.04
CA TRP A 135 -5.57 -0.50 1.74
C TRP A 135 -6.86 0.22 2.02
N ASN A 136 -7.96 -0.34 1.52
CA ASN A 136 -9.25 0.34 1.54
C ASN A 136 -9.76 0.44 2.97
N GLU A 137 -9.50 -0.58 3.78
CA GLU A 137 -9.76 -0.55 5.22
C GLU A 137 -8.87 0.49 5.92
N MET A 138 -7.57 0.55 5.60
CA MET A 138 -6.65 1.54 6.13
C MET A 138 -7.09 2.98 5.80
N LYS A 139 -7.43 3.25 4.52
CA LYS A 139 -7.96 4.55 4.06
C LYS A 139 -9.22 4.93 4.82
N LYS A 140 -10.13 3.98 5.06
CA LYS A 140 -11.35 4.21 5.82
C LYS A 140 -11.05 4.54 7.29
N ASP A 141 -10.18 3.78 7.97
CA ASP A 141 -9.79 4.07 9.36
C ASP A 141 -9.11 5.44 9.50
N ILE A 142 -8.33 5.84 8.49
CA ILE A 142 -7.72 7.17 8.42
C ILE A 142 -8.77 8.27 8.31
N ARG A 143 -9.69 8.17 7.35
CA ARG A 143 -10.79 9.14 7.19
C ARG A 143 -11.66 9.24 8.44
N ASP A 144 -12.08 8.11 8.99
CA ASP A 144 -12.87 8.06 10.22
C ASP A 144 -12.09 8.70 11.39
N GLY A 145 -10.77 8.52 11.43
CA GLY A 145 -9.88 9.15 12.40
C GLY A 145 -9.81 10.67 12.25
N ALA A 146 -9.60 11.16 11.03
CA ALA A 146 -9.54 12.58 10.72
C ALA A 146 -10.87 13.29 11.03
N ASP A 147 -12.01 12.66 10.70
CA ASP A 147 -13.34 13.19 11.01
C ASP A 147 -13.57 13.33 12.52
N ARG A 148 -13.14 12.34 13.32
CA ARG A 148 -13.20 12.42 14.78
C ARG A 148 -12.33 13.55 15.33
N ALA A 149 -11.10 13.69 14.84
CA ALA A 149 -10.21 14.77 15.25
C ALA A 149 -10.81 16.15 14.91
N ASN A 150 -11.36 16.32 13.71
CA ASN A 150 -12.04 17.53 13.27
C ASN A 150 -13.29 17.86 14.11
N ALA A 151 -14.09 16.86 14.48
CA ALA A 151 -15.24 17.04 15.34
C ALA A 151 -14.83 17.52 16.75
N LYS A 152 -13.77 16.92 17.33
CA LYS A 152 -13.21 17.35 18.62
C LYS A 152 -12.66 18.78 18.56
N LEU A 153 -11.91 19.11 17.51
CA LEU A 153 -11.41 20.47 17.24
C LEU A 153 -12.53 21.51 17.21
N LYS A 154 -13.61 21.23 16.46
CA LYS A 154 -14.76 22.12 16.34
C LYS A 154 -15.46 22.32 17.68
N ARG A 155 -15.71 21.23 18.42
CA ARG A 155 -16.35 21.28 19.73
C ARG A 155 -15.53 22.10 20.72
N ALA A 156 -14.25 21.80 20.86
CA ALA A 156 -13.36 22.54 21.75
C ALA A 156 -13.27 24.04 21.38
N GLY A 157 -13.21 24.36 20.09
CA GLY A 157 -13.24 25.74 19.62
C GLY A 157 -14.55 26.46 19.95
N GLN A 158 -15.70 25.78 19.86
CA GLN A 158 -17.00 26.32 20.24
C GLN A 158 -17.10 26.55 21.75
N ASP A 159 -16.67 25.57 22.55
CA ASP A 159 -16.66 25.68 24.01
C ASP A 159 -15.84 26.90 24.44
N ILE A 160 -14.61 27.03 23.94
CA ILE A 160 -13.74 28.19 24.19
C ILE A 160 -14.41 29.50 23.76
N LYS A 161 -15.00 29.56 22.56
CA LYS A 161 -15.65 30.78 22.05
C LYS A 161 -16.83 31.22 22.92
N ASN A 162 -17.64 30.27 23.39
CA ASN A 162 -18.80 30.57 24.24
C ASN A 162 -18.39 31.20 25.58
N TYR A 163 -17.20 30.87 26.09
CA TYR A 163 -16.66 31.48 27.31
C TYR A 163 -16.21 32.93 27.14
N PHE A 164 -15.79 33.35 25.95
CA PHE A 164 -15.36 34.74 25.70
C PHE A 164 -16.52 35.70 25.41
N ASN A 165 -17.70 35.17 25.07
CA ASN A 165 -18.89 35.96 24.74
C ASN A 165 -19.85 36.13 25.92
N ASN A 166 -19.56 35.52 27.07
CA ASN A 166 -20.29 35.69 28.34
C ASN A 166 -19.46 36.54 29.31
#